data_AF-X1JST3-F1
#
_entry.id   AF-X1JST3-F1
#
_cell.length_a   1.000
_cell.length_b   1.000
_cell.length_c   1.000
_cell.angle_alpha   90.00
_cell.angle_beta   90.00
_cell.angle_gamma   90.00
#
_symmetry.space_group_name_H-M   'P 1'
#
loop_
_entity.id
_entity.type
_entity.pdbx_description
1 polymer ?
#
loop_
_entity_poly.entity_id
_entity_poly.type
_entity_poly.pdbx_seq_one_letter_code
_entity_poly.pdbx_strand_id
1 'polypeptide(L)'
;MTKYYKNEGIMKILTILGALVGLVYIINGFAGLAGYSFLPLIVNIQLIDRIITLVIGLVVVVLTFLVAWKPNRPLPFHWLILLILVILLVIFAAGIWACVLVLIAAIIGLIEEL
;
A
#
# COMPACT_ATOMS: atom_id res chain seq x y z
N MET A 1 10.47 -21.87 7.69
CA MET A 1 11.91 -21.59 7.54
C MET A 1 12.07 -20.11 7.23
N THR A 2 12.79 -19.36 8.06
CA THR A 2 13.08 -17.94 7.79
C THR A 2 14.14 -17.86 6.70
N LYS A 3 13.72 -17.60 5.46
CA LYS A 3 14.63 -17.36 4.35
C LYS A 3 15.20 -15.95 4.52
N TYR A 4 16.52 -15.84 4.61
CA TYR A 4 17.23 -14.56 4.72
C TYR A 4 17.51 -14.07 3.30
N TYR A 5 16.86 -12.97 2.91
CA TYR A 5 17.18 -12.27 1.67
C TYR A 5 18.49 -11.50 1.86
N LYS A 6 19.40 -11.59 0.89
CA LYS A 6 20.69 -10.89 0.94
C LYS A 6 20.48 -9.37 0.95
N ASN A 7 19.46 -8.87 0.25
CA ASN A 7 19.09 -7.45 0.26
C ASN A 7 17.81 -7.16 1.05
N GLU A 8 17.52 -7.94 2.10
CA GLU A 8 16.33 -7.75 2.94
C GLU A 8 16.19 -6.30 3.46
N GLY A 9 17.31 -5.66 3.79
CA GLY A 9 17.33 -4.26 4.25
C GLY A 9 16.85 -3.29 3.17
N ILE A 10 17.30 -3.46 1.91
CA ILE A 10 16.89 -2.61 0.79
C ILE A 10 15.40 -2.82 0.49
N MET A 11 14.95 -4.08 0.47
CA MET A 11 13.54 -4.41 0.27
C MET A 11 12.65 -3.78 1.36
N LYS A 12 13.07 -3.82 2.63
CA LYS A 12 12.34 -3.18 3.73
C LYS A 12 12.25 -1.66 3.54
N ILE A 13 13.37 -1.00 3.22
CA ILE A 13 13.39 0.45 3.00
C ILE A 13 12.46 0.82 1.85
N LEU A 14 12.52 0.12 0.72
CA LEU A 14 11.64 0.36 -0.43
C LEU A 14 10.16 0.16 -0.08
N THR A 15 9.84 -0.87 0.70
CA THR A 15 8.46 -1.15 1.13
C THR A 15 7.95 -0.06 2.10
N ILE A 16 8.78 0.41 3.03
CA ILE A 16 8.46 1.51 3.94
C ILE A 16 8.25 2.81 3.17
N LEU A 17 9.14 3.13 2.23
CA LEU A 17 9.01 4.31 1.37
C LEU A 17 7.74 4.23 0.52
N GLY A 18 7.43 3.06 -0.05
CA GLY A 18 6.20 2.83 -0.78
C GLY A 18 4.96 3.08 0.08
N ALA A 19 4.93 2.55 1.31
CA ALA A 19 3.85 2.80 2.24
C ALA A 19 3.73 4.28 2.66
N LEU A 20 4.85 4.97 2.88
CA LEU A 20 4.88 6.41 3.19
C LEU A 20 4.30 7.24 2.04
N VAL A 21 4.74 6.98 0.81
CA VAL A 21 4.20 7.64 -0.39
C VAL A 21 2.70 7.35 -0.50
N GLY A 22 2.28 6.10 -0.27
CA GLY A 22 0.88 5.74 -0.32
C GLY A 22 0.02 6.43 0.73
N LEU A 23 0.57 6.63 1.93
CA LEU A 23 -0.08 7.38 2.99
C LEU A 23 -0.31 8.85 2.59
N VAL A 24 0.68 9.50 1.97
CA VAL A 24 0.55 10.88 1.47
C VAL A 24 -0.56 10.99 0.41
N TYR A 25 -0.64 10.02 -0.52
CA TYR A 25 -1.71 9.98 -1.52
C TYR A 25 -3.10 9.83 -0.90
N ILE A 26 -3.22 9.00 0.13
CA ILE A 26 -4.49 8.81 0.85
C ILE A 26 -4.88 10.09 1.61
N ILE A 27 -3.95 10.74 2.29
CA ILE A 27 -4.21 12.03 2.96
C ILE A 27 -4.70 13.07 1.94
N ASN A 28 -4.03 13.18 0.78
CA ASN A 28 -4.47 14.07 -0.29
C ASN A 28 -5.86 13.67 -0.84
N GLY A 29 -6.15 12.38 -0.91
CA GLY A 29 -7.47 11.85 -1.27
C GLY A 29 -8.55 12.33 -0.31
N PHE A 30 -8.32 12.25 1.01
CA PHE A 30 -9.22 12.78 2.03
C PHE A 30 -9.32 14.31 2.02
N ALA A 31 -8.21 15.02 1.80
CA ALA A 31 -8.24 16.48 1.67
C ALA A 31 -9.07 16.93 0.46
N GLY A 32 -9.02 16.17 -0.65
CA GLY A 32 -9.88 16.39 -1.81
C GLY A 32 -11.37 16.20 -1.52
N LEU A 33 -11.73 15.41 -0.49
CA LEU A 33 -13.12 15.26 -0.05
C LEU A 33 -13.63 16.48 0.73
N ALA A 34 -12.76 17.23 1.39
CA ALA A 34 -13.14 18.42 2.17
C ALA A 34 -13.66 19.58 1.30
N GLY A 35 -13.35 19.58 0.00
CA GLY A 35 -13.88 20.55 -0.97
C GLY A 35 -15.33 20.28 -1.42
N TYR A 36 -15.89 19.11 -1.10
CA TYR A 36 -17.29 18.80 -1.41
C TYR A 36 -18.20 19.38 -0.32
N SER A 37 -18.64 20.63 -0.53
CA SER A 37 -19.64 21.30 0.31
C SER A 37 -20.92 20.46 0.40
N PHE A 38 -21.25 19.95 1.60
CA PHE A 38 -22.55 19.56 2.18
C PHE A 38 -23.74 19.23 1.25
N LEU A 39 -23.52 18.67 0.07
CA LEU A 39 -24.59 18.03 -0.68
C LEU A 39 -25.00 16.77 0.10
N PRO A 40 -26.30 16.49 0.25
CA PRO A 40 -26.76 15.41 1.10
C PRO A 40 -26.09 14.09 0.68
N LEU A 41 -25.32 13.52 1.60
CA LEU A 41 -24.54 12.26 1.46
C LEU A 41 -25.35 11.11 0.85
N ILE A 42 -26.67 11.17 0.97
CA ILE A 42 -27.63 10.17 0.52
C ILE A 42 -27.82 10.11 -1.01
N VAL A 43 -27.47 11.17 -1.76
CA VAL A 43 -27.73 11.21 -3.22
C VAL A 43 -26.47 10.90 -4.04
N ASN A 44 -25.28 10.99 -3.44
CA ASN A 44 -24.03 10.93 -4.19
C ASN A 44 -23.31 9.59 -3.95
N ILE A 45 -23.81 8.53 -4.60
CA ILE A 45 -23.24 7.18 -4.59
C ILE A 45 -21.73 7.22 -4.91
N GLN A 46 -21.30 8.14 -5.78
CA GLN A 46 -19.90 8.32 -6.14
C GLN A 46 -19.01 8.80 -4.97
N LEU A 47 -19.54 9.61 -4.04
CA LEU A 47 -18.81 10.02 -2.84
C LEU A 47 -18.65 8.85 -1.87
N ILE A 48 -19.69 8.03 -1.70
CA ILE A 48 -19.65 6.83 -0.86
C ILE A 48 -18.61 5.85 -1.40
N ASP A 49 -18.63 5.55 -2.70
CA ASP A 49 -17.65 4.68 -3.35
C ASP A 49 -16.21 5.19 -3.15
N ARG A 50 -16.01 6.51 -3.28
CA ARG A 50 -14.69 7.12 -3.10
C ARG A 50 -14.19 7.04 -1.65
N ILE A 51 -15.08 7.24 -0.67
CA ILE A 51 -14.74 7.10 0.76
C ILE A 51 -14.39 5.63 1.07
N ILE A 52 -15.20 4.68 0.61
CA ILE A 52 -14.94 3.24 0.80
C ILE A 52 -13.58 2.87 0.20
N THR A 53 -13.29 3.33 -1.02
CA THR A 53 -12.01 3.08 -1.70
C THR A 53 -10.82 3.63 -0.90
N LEU A 54 -10.94 4.86 -0.38
CA LEU A 54 -9.90 5.48 0.44
C LEU A 54 -9.69 4.76 1.78
N VAL A 55 -10.77 4.33 2.45
CA VAL A 55 -10.69 3.58 3.71
C VAL A 55 -10.02 2.23 3.48
N ILE A 56 -10.38 1.50 2.43
CA ILE A 56 -9.73 0.22 2.11
C ILE A 56 -8.26 0.46 1.73
N GLY A 57 -7.97 1.49 0.93
CA GLY A 57 -6.59 1.87 0.61
C GLY A 57 -5.76 2.15 1.86
N LEU A 58 -6.35 2.77 2.87
CA LEU A 58 -5.67 3.05 4.14
C LEU A 58 -5.33 1.75 4.87
N VAL A 59 -6.26 0.79 4.90
CA VAL A 59 -5.99 -0.55 5.45
C VAL A 59 -4.83 -1.22 4.71
N VAL A 60 -4.79 -1.15 3.38
CA VAL A 60 -3.71 -1.74 2.57
C VAL A 60 -2.36 -1.08 2.86
N VAL A 61 -2.31 0.25 2.99
CA VAL A 61 -1.07 0.97 3.35
C VAL A 61 -0.59 0.54 4.74
N VAL A 62 -1.49 0.40 5.72
CA VAL A 62 -1.14 -0.09 7.06
C VAL A 62 -0.62 -1.53 7.01
N LEU A 63 -1.23 -2.42 6.21
CA LEU A 63 -0.73 -3.77 6.00
C LEU A 63 0.66 -3.79 5.36
N THR A 64 0.89 -2.91 4.38
CA THR A 64 2.21 -2.75 3.71
C THR A 64 3.27 -2.29 4.72
N PHE A 65 2.90 -1.39 5.62
CA PHE A 65 3.76 -0.93 6.71
C PHE A 65 4.06 -2.04 7.73
N LEU A 66 3.04 -2.83 8.10
CA LEU A 66 3.19 -3.97 9.00
C LEU A 66 4.12 -5.04 8.44
N VAL A 67 4.02 -5.33 7.14
CA VAL A 67 4.90 -6.27 6.44
C VAL A 67 6.36 -5.83 6.53
N ALA A 68 6.63 -4.53 6.40
CA ALA A 68 7.99 -4.02 6.49
C ALA A 68 8.54 -3.87 7.93
N TRP A 69 7.69 -3.51 8.90
CA TRP A 69 8.10 -3.28 10.29
C TRP A 69 8.21 -4.57 11.11
N LYS A 70 7.25 -5.50 10.98
CA LYS A 70 7.26 -6.81 11.66
C LYS A 70 7.23 -7.93 10.62
N PRO A 71 8.35 -8.19 9.93
CA PRO A 71 8.46 -9.35 9.06
C PRO A 71 8.13 -10.61 9.87
N ASN A 72 7.20 -11.43 9.38
CA ASN A 72 6.68 -12.69 9.97
C ASN A 72 5.57 -12.61 11.02
N ARG A 73 5.03 -11.44 11.40
CA ARG A 73 3.75 -11.36 12.16
C ARG A 73 3.04 -10.02 11.91
N PRO A 74 1.81 -9.96 11.35
CA PRO A 74 0.90 -11.06 10.94
C PRO A 74 1.12 -11.58 9.51
N LEU A 75 1.94 -10.91 8.69
CA LEU A 75 2.15 -11.26 7.29
C LEU A 75 3.64 -11.62 7.04
N PRO A 76 3.94 -12.74 6.34
CA PRO A 76 5.31 -13.07 5.96
C PRO A 76 5.91 -12.00 5.05
N PHE A 77 7.20 -11.69 5.24
CA PHE A 77 7.94 -10.83 4.32
C PHE A 77 8.44 -11.67 3.15
N HIS A 78 7.56 -11.88 2.17
CA HIS A 78 7.81 -12.72 1.00
C HIS A 78 7.43 -11.96 -0.27
N TRP A 79 8.17 -12.16 -1.37
CA TRP A 79 7.96 -11.41 -2.61
C TRP A 79 6.52 -11.54 -3.13
N LEU A 80 5.90 -12.72 -2.97
CA LEU A 80 4.53 -12.97 -3.39
C LEU A 80 3.52 -12.09 -2.63
N ILE A 81 3.76 -11.85 -1.34
CA ILE A 81 2.91 -10.96 -0.53
C ILE A 81 3.13 -9.51 -0.91
N LEU A 82 4.37 -9.10 -1.16
CA LEU A 82 4.65 -7.75 -1.68
C LEU A 82 3.97 -7.53 -3.03
N LEU A 83 3.96 -8.52 -3.92
CA LEU A 83 3.29 -8.45 -5.21
C LEU A 83 1.77 -8.33 -5.05
N ILE A 84 1.15 -9.10 -4.15
CA ILE A 84 -0.27 -8.94 -3.82
C ILE A 84 -0.55 -7.52 -3.29
N LEU A 85 0.30 -6.99 -2.40
CA LEU A 85 0.14 -5.64 -1.88
C LEU A 85 0.25 -4.57 -2.97
N VAL A 86 1.14 -4.75 -3.96
CA VAL A 86 1.22 -3.86 -5.13
C VAL A 86 -0.11 -3.81 -5.87
N ILE A 87 -0.70 -4.97 -6.17
CA ILE A 87 -1.99 -5.03 -6.87
C ILE A 87 -3.08 -4.31 -6.08
N LEU A 88 -3.14 -4.54 -4.76
CA LEU A 88 -4.10 -3.86 -3.89
C LEU A 88 -3.86 -2.34 -3.84
N LEU A 89 -2.60 -1.88 -3.76
CA LEU A 89 -2.28 -0.44 -3.75
C LEU A 89 -2.70 0.25 -5.06
N VAL A 90 -2.59 -0.44 -6.19
CA VAL A 90 -3.06 0.07 -7.50
C VAL A 90 -4.58 0.22 -7.52
N ILE A 91 -5.31 -0.80 -7.06
CA ILE A 91 -6.78 -0.81 -7.09
C ILE A 91 -7.36 0.25 -6.14
N PHE A 92 -6.78 0.41 -4.95
CA PHE A 92 -7.29 1.30 -3.90
C PHE A 92 -6.67 2.71 -3.93
N ALA A 93 -6.11 3.11 -5.08
CA ALA A 93 -5.67 4.47 -5.36
C ALA A 93 -4.62 5.03 -4.38
N ALA A 94 -3.77 4.19 -3.79
CA ALA A 94 -2.68 4.62 -2.92
C ALA A 94 -1.51 5.27 -3.68
N GLY A 95 -1.71 5.72 -4.92
CA GLY A 95 -0.71 6.38 -5.74
C GLY A 95 0.18 5.42 -6.53
N ILE A 96 0.42 5.77 -7.80
CA ILE A 96 1.24 4.97 -8.74
C ILE A 96 2.68 4.82 -8.21
N TRP A 97 3.24 5.89 -7.63
CA TRP A 97 4.60 5.88 -7.10
C TRP A 97 4.79 4.96 -5.90
N ALA A 98 3.78 4.82 -5.03
CA ALA A 98 3.79 3.84 -3.94
C ALA A 98 3.88 2.42 -4.50
N CYS A 99 3.13 2.14 -5.56
CA CYS A 99 3.09 0.84 -6.23
C CYS A 99 4.44 0.50 -6.85
N VAL A 100 5.08 1.44 -7.54
CA VAL A 100 6.40 1.24 -8.17
C VAL A 100 7.45 0.86 -7.12
N LEU A 101 7.48 1.53 -5.97
CA LEU A 101 8.45 1.23 -4.91
C LEU A 101 8.27 -0.16 -4.31
N VAL A 102 7.02 -0.56 -4.04
CA VAL A 102 6.72 -1.90 -3.51
C VAL A 102 6.93 -2.97 -4.58
N LEU A 103 6.70 -2.67 -5.86
CA LEU A 103 6.94 -3.56 -6.99
C LEU A 103 8.43 -3.83 -7.19
N ILE A 104 9.28 -2.80 -7.07
CA ILE A 104 10.73 -2.98 -7.10
C ILE A 104 11.17 -3.88 -5.93
N ALA A 105 10.63 -3.65 -4.73
CA ALA A 105 10.90 -4.51 -3.58
C ALA A 105 10.47 -5.97 -3.84
N ALA A 106 9.31 -6.19 -4.44
CA ALA A 106 8.82 -7.53 -4.81
C ALA A 106 9.72 -8.21 -5.85
N ILE A 107 10.17 -7.48 -6.87
CA ILE A 107 11.06 -8.01 -7.91
C ILE A 107 12.43 -8.39 -7.33
N ILE A 108 13.00 -7.58 -6.44
CA ILE A 108 14.26 -7.91 -5.76
C ILE A 108 14.10 -9.21 -4.96
N GLY A 109 12.99 -9.36 -4.22
CA GLY A 109 12.69 -10.59 -3.50
C GLY A 109 12.51 -11.81 -4.40
N LEU A 110 11.92 -11.63 -5.59
CA LEU A 110 11.77 -12.71 -6.57
C LEU A 110 13.12 -13.15 -7.16
N ILE A 111 13.98 -12.19 -7.54
CA ILE A 111 15.31 -12.46 -8.12
C ILE A 111 16.22 -13.18 -7.13
N GLU A 112 16.11 -12.88 -5.84
CA GLU A 112 16.90 -13.56 -4.81
C GLU A 112 16.41 -14.98 -4.46
N GLU A 113 15.18 -15.31 -4.85
CA GLU A 113 14.61 -16.64 -4.64
C GLU A 113 14.82 -17.59 -5.85
N LEU A 114 14.97 -17.04 -7.06
CA LEU A 114 15.25 -17.77 -8.30
C LEU A 114 16.70 -18.28 -8.35
#